data_AF-A0A812Y8T3-F1
#
_entry.id   AF-A0A812Y8T3-F1
#
_cell.length_a   1.000
_cell.length_b   1.000
_cell.length_c   1.000
_cell.angle_alpha   90.00
_cell.angle_beta   90.00
_cell.angle_gamma   90.00
#
_symmetry.space_group_name_H-M   'P 1'
#
loop_
_entity.id
_entity.type
_entity.pdbx_description
1 polymer ?
#
loop_
_entity_poly.entity_id
_entity_poly.type
_entity_poly.pdbx_seq_one_letter_code
_entity_poly.pdbx_strand_id
1 'polypeptide(L)'
;MNLAVKIGMNTLRANLEGAQRQQEFESMYGVNAELFDMADEYMTMDEFPPNELLEYFKTADVKKSLRTVLLHFSDISNPMKPFPIAEKWAALVLEEFALQGDEEKALGIPMGPLNDRDTVNTPLSQIGFIEFVVAPLALSLARVLPPLWFSNQMILDNANIWMDKWIEGTLLKPSLEEQVNVRERIHRMVQKTEQRGYTATMT
;
A
#
# COMPACT_ATOMS: atom_id res chain seq x y z
N MET A 1 -11.60 -29.72 -10.58
CA MET A 1 -10.63 -28.78 -9.97
C MET A 1 -11.35 -28.07 -8.83
N ASN A 2 -10.90 -28.28 -7.59
CA ASN A 2 -11.64 -27.89 -6.39
C ASN A 2 -11.62 -26.36 -6.19
N LEU A 3 -12.68 -25.79 -5.62
CA LEU A 3 -12.89 -24.34 -5.48
C LEU A 3 -11.71 -23.63 -4.77
N ALA A 4 -11.11 -24.30 -3.77
CA ALA A 4 -9.92 -23.84 -3.05
C ALA A 4 -8.68 -23.64 -3.93
N VAL A 5 -8.46 -24.52 -4.93
CA VAL A 5 -7.36 -24.37 -5.90
C VAL A 5 -7.60 -23.15 -6.79
N LYS A 6 -8.86 -22.87 -7.14
CA LYS A 6 -9.24 -21.69 -7.92
C LYS A 6 -9.01 -20.38 -7.16
N ILE A 7 -9.37 -20.33 -5.88
CA ILE A 7 -9.21 -19.13 -5.04
C ILE A 7 -7.72 -18.86 -4.78
N GLY A 8 -6.94 -19.86 -4.35
CA GLY A 8 -5.50 -19.69 -4.12
C GLY A 8 -4.73 -19.29 -5.39
N MET A 9 -5.09 -19.84 -6.55
CA MET A 9 -4.50 -19.44 -7.83
C MET A 9 -4.90 -18.02 -8.25
N ASN A 10 -6.12 -17.56 -7.91
CA ASN A 10 -6.56 -16.21 -8.23
C ASN A 10 -5.84 -15.15 -7.39
N THR A 11 -5.62 -15.40 -6.10
CA THR A 11 -4.87 -14.49 -5.21
C THR A 11 -3.40 -14.41 -5.60
N LEU A 12 -2.75 -15.56 -5.86
CA LEU A 12 -1.37 -15.61 -6.37
C LEU A 12 -1.23 -14.90 -7.72
N ARG A 13 -2.19 -15.10 -8.62
CA ARG A 13 -2.22 -14.43 -9.92
C ARG A 13 -2.43 -12.94 -9.79
N ALA A 14 -3.33 -12.48 -8.93
CA ALA A 14 -3.55 -11.06 -8.67
C ALA A 14 -2.30 -10.39 -8.10
N ASN A 15 -1.58 -11.08 -7.20
CA ASN A 15 -0.31 -10.60 -6.64
C ASN A 15 0.82 -10.56 -7.68
N LEU A 16 0.96 -11.59 -8.52
CA LEU A 16 1.94 -11.63 -9.60
C LEU A 16 1.68 -10.55 -10.66
N GLU A 17 0.41 -10.40 -11.06
CA GLU A 17 0.01 -9.34 -11.99
C GLU A 17 0.17 -7.96 -11.36
N GLY A 18 -0.06 -7.82 -10.04
CA GLY A 18 0.20 -6.59 -9.27
C GLY A 18 1.68 -6.19 -9.26
N ALA A 19 2.56 -7.14 -8.93
CA ALA A 19 4.00 -6.94 -8.94
C ALA A 19 4.53 -6.59 -10.33
N GLN A 20 4.04 -7.25 -11.38
CA GLN A 20 4.42 -6.96 -12.76
C GLN A 20 3.98 -5.55 -13.17
N ARG A 21 2.75 -5.14 -12.83
CA ARG A 21 2.28 -3.76 -13.07
C ARG A 21 3.12 -2.71 -12.35
N GLN A 22 3.55 -3.00 -11.12
CA GLN A 22 4.42 -2.11 -10.37
C GLN A 22 5.80 -1.96 -11.04
N GLN A 23 6.38 -3.06 -11.52
CA GLN A 23 7.66 -3.03 -12.23
C GLN A 23 7.58 -2.25 -13.56
N GLU A 24 6.48 -2.42 -14.31
CA GLU A 24 6.23 -1.64 -15.54
C GLU A 24 6.12 -0.14 -15.25
N PHE A 25 5.47 0.22 -14.14
CA PHE A 25 5.34 1.61 -13.71
C PHE A 25 6.68 2.23 -13.27
N GLU A 26 7.49 1.49 -12.50
CA GLU A 26 8.83 1.92 -12.10
C GLU A 26 9.74 2.11 -13.32
N SER A 27 9.62 1.25 -14.34
CA SER A 27 10.35 1.40 -15.60
C SER A 27 9.92 2.65 -16.37
N MET A 28 8.62 2.95 -16.44
CA MET A 28 8.10 4.18 -17.05
C MET A 28 8.64 5.42 -16.36
N TYR A 29 8.67 5.42 -15.03
CA TYR A 29 9.27 6.51 -14.25
C TYR A 29 10.76 6.65 -14.55
N GLY A 30 11.53 5.56 -14.51
CA GLY A 30 12.97 5.59 -14.73
C GLY A 30 13.39 6.18 -16.07
N VAL A 31 12.63 5.91 -17.15
CA VAL A 31 12.91 6.47 -18.49
C VAL A 31 12.64 7.98 -18.57
N ASN A 32 11.76 8.52 -17.71
CA ASN A 32 11.30 9.91 -17.77
C ASN A 32 11.58 10.66 -16.47
N ALA A 33 12.56 10.19 -15.68
CA ALA A 33 12.82 10.70 -14.35
C ALA A 33 13.13 12.21 -14.35
N GLU A 34 13.85 12.72 -15.36
CA GLU A 34 14.12 14.16 -15.50
C GLU A 34 12.83 14.98 -15.70
N LEU A 35 11.88 14.48 -16.50
CA LEU A 35 10.61 15.17 -16.74
C LEU A 35 9.75 15.21 -15.45
N PHE A 36 9.74 14.12 -14.69
CA PHE A 36 9.03 14.04 -13.42
C PHE A 36 9.70 14.86 -12.33
N ASP A 37 11.04 14.83 -12.25
CA ASP A 37 11.80 15.58 -11.26
C ASP A 37 11.73 17.10 -11.53
N MET A 38 11.67 17.53 -12.79
CA MET A 38 11.39 18.93 -13.15
C MET A 38 9.97 19.38 -12.77
N ALA A 39 8.98 18.50 -12.89
CA ALA A 39 7.61 18.78 -12.45
C ALA A 39 7.51 18.90 -10.92
N ASP A 40 8.44 18.27 -10.18
CA ASP A 40 8.55 18.26 -8.72
C ASP A 40 9.14 19.57 -8.17
N GLU A 41 10.18 20.09 -8.81
CA GLU A 41 10.99 21.22 -8.29
C GLU A 41 10.34 22.60 -8.49
N TYR A 42 9.38 22.72 -9.42
CA TYR A 42 8.89 24.03 -9.89
C TYR A 42 7.38 24.23 -9.82
N MET A 43 6.59 23.27 -9.31
CA MET A 43 5.14 23.38 -9.38
C MET A 43 4.44 23.44 -8.03
N THR A 44 3.54 24.41 -7.92
CA THR A 44 2.46 24.37 -6.94
C THR A 44 1.44 23.31 -7.35
N MET A 45 0.69 22.73 -6.40
CA MET A 45 -0.35 21.74 -6.72
C MET A 45 -1.38 22.25 -7.73
N ASP A 46 -1.56 23.58 -7.82
CA ASP A 46 -2.52 24.24 -8.72
C ASP A 46 -2.07 24.26 -10.19
N GLU A 47 -0.79 24.05 -10.48
CA GLU A 47 -0.22 24.12 -11.84
C GLU A 47 0.12 22.74 -12.42
N PHE A 48 -0.18 21.66 -11.70
CA PHE A 48 0.04 20.28 -12.14
C PHE A 48 -1.09 19.72 -13.02
N PRO A 49 -0.78 18.95 -14.10
CA PRO A 49 0.54 18.73 -14.71
C PRO A 49 0.91 19.86 -15.71
N PRO A 50 2.21 20.13 -15.96
CA PRO A 50 2.61 21.07 -17.01
C PRO A 50 2.23 20.50 -18.38
N ASN A 51 2.17 21.35 -19.40
CA ASN A 51 1.73 20.95 -20.75
C ASN A 51 2.57 19.79 -21.32
N GLU A 52 3.88 19.80 -21.12
CA GLU A 52 4.79 18.76 -21.60
C GLU A 52 4.46 17.40 -20.96
N LEU A 53 4.19 17.38 -19.66
CA LEU A 53 3.80 16.17 -18.94
C LEU A 53 2.37 15.73 -19.31
N LEU A 54 1.47 16.68 -19.53
CA LEU A 54 0.11 16.40 -20.00
C LEU A 54 0.12 15.74 -21.39
N GLU A 55 0.95 16.22 -22.32
CA GLU A 55 1.12 15.59 -23.63
C GLU A 55 1.76 14.20 -23.52
N TYR A 56 2.75 14.03 -22.64
CA TYR A 56 3.32 12.72 -22.33
C TYR A 56 2.26 11.73 -21.79
N PHE A 57 1.43 12.16 -20.84
CA PHE A 57 0.33 11.37 -20.28
C PHE A 57 -0.76 11.00 -21.30
N LYS A 58 -0.88 11.76 -22.40
CA LYS A 58 -1.83 11.46 -23.49
C LYS A 58 -1.33 10.38 -24.44
N THR A 59 -0.03 10.06 -24.46
CA THR A 59 0.52 8.98 -25.29
C THR A 59 -0.15 7.65 -24.93
N ALA A 60 -0.42 6.81 -25.94
CA ALA A 60 -1.30 5.65 -25.78
C ALA A 60 -0.82 4.67 -24.70
N ASP A 61 0.49 4.40 -24.67
CA ASP A 61 1.10 3.46 -23.73
C ASP A 61 1.08 4.02 -22.30
N VAL A 62 1.49 5.28 -22.10
CA VAL A 62 1.49 5.92 -20.79
C VAL A 62 0.08 6.04 -20.24
N LYS A 63 -0.87 6.45 -21.07
CA LYS A 63 -2.29 6.54 -20.69
C LYS A 63 -2.84 5.18 -20.25
N LYS A 64 -2.46 4.09 -20.92
CA LYS A 64 -2.86 2.73 -20.56
C LYS A 64 -2.21 2.31 -19.23
N SER A 65 -0.91 2.55 -19.07
CA SER A 65 -0.18 2.24 -17.84
C SER A 65 -0.75 2.99 -16.63
N LEU A 66 -0.96 4.32 -16.75
CA LEU A 66 -1.56 5.16 -15.72
C LEU A 66 -2.95 4.67 -15.30
N ARG A 67 -3.82 4.32 -16.25
CA ARG A 67 -5.15 3.77 -15.92
C ARG A 67 -5.06 2.47 -15.13
N THR A 68 -4.16 1.59 -15.55
CA THR A 68 -4.00 0.26 -14.96
C THR A 68 -3.47 0.38 -13.53
N VAL A 69 -2.43 1.21 -13.33
CA VAL A 69 -1.84 1.42 -11.99
C VAL A 69 -2.79 2.17 -11.06
N LEU A 70 -3.51 3.18 -11.55
CA LEU A 70 -4.48 3.93 -10.73
C LEU A 70 -5.68 3.08 -10.31
N LEU A 71 -6.13 2.18 -11.18
CA LEU A 71 -7.17 1.22 -10.84
C LEU A 71 -6.70 0.27 -9.74
N HIS A 72 -5.48 -0.26 -9.87
CA HIS A 72 -4.89 -1.12 -8.85
C HIS A 72 -4.67 -0.38 -7.52
N PHE A 73 -4.16 0.85 -7.58
CA PHE A 73 -3.98 1.71 -6.41
C PHE A 73 -5.31 1.98 -5.69
N SER A 74 -6.39 2.19 -6.45
CA SER A 74 -7.73 2.36 -5.91
C SER A 74 -8.22 1.11 -5.16
N ASP A 75 -7.93 -0.08 -5.70
CA ASP A 75 -8.31 -1.38 -5.13
C ASP A 75 -7.64 -1.62 -3.77
N ILE A 76 -6.37 -1.22 -3.61
CA ILE A 76 -5.64 -1.35 -2.36
C ILE A 76 -5.70 -0.09 -1.47
N SER A 77 -6.66 0.80 -1.71
CA SER A 77 -6.63 2.14 -1.10
C SER A 77 -7.08 2.25 0.35
N ASN A 78 -7.55 1.15 0.94
CA ASN A 78 -8.15 1.15 2.28
C ASN A 78 -7.21 1.70 3.36
N PRO A 79 -5.90 1.37 3.41
CA PRO A 79 -5.00 1.89 4.43
C PRO A 79 -4.66 3.39 4.29
N MET A 80 -5.12 4.06 3.23
CA MET A 80 -4.94 5.50 3.00
C MET A 80 -6.16 6.33 3.39
N LYS A 81 -7.23 5.69 3.86
CA LYS A 81 -8.45 6.36 4.34
C LYS A 81 -8.26 6.82 5.79
N PRO A 82 -9.07 7.78 6.28
CA PRO A 82 -9.11 8.09 7.70
C PRO A 82 -9.23 6.83 8.55
N PHE A 83 -8.48 6.76 9.64
CA PHE A 83 -8.28 5.53 10.41
C PHE A 83 -9.57 4.73 10.73
N PRO A 84 -10.70 5.34 11.16
CA PRO A 84 -11.93 4.58 11.43
C PRO A 84 -12.47 3.81 10.21
N ILE A 85 -12.23 4.32 9.00
CA ILE A 85 -12.61 3.66 7.75
C ILE A 85 -11.60 2.54 7.43
N ALA A 86 -10.31 2.82 7.57
CA ALA A 86 -9.25 1.83 7.35
C ALA A 86 -9.40 0.62 8.29
N GLU A 87 -9.67 0.86 9.58
CA GLU A 87 -9.92 -0.18 10.59
C GLU A 87 -11.15 -1.02 10.24
N LYS A 88 -12.25 -0.39 9.82
CA LYS A 88 -13.46 -1.12 9.39
C LYS A 88 -13.17 -2.05 8.22
N TRP A 89 -12.46 -1.58 7.20
CA TRP A 89 -12.10 -2.42 6.05
C TRP A 89 -11.14 -3.54 6.43
N ALA A 90 -10.15 -3.27 7.29
CA ALA A 90 -9.25 -4.29 7.81
C ALA A 90 -10.03 -5.42 8.52
N ALA A 91 -11.00 -5.06 9.38
CA ALA A 91 -11.84 -6.04 10.07
C ALA A 91 -12.69 -6.88 9.10
N LEU A 92 -13.28 -6.26 8.08
CA LEU A 92 -14.08 -6.98 7.07
C LEU A 92 -13.24 -7.97 6.27
N VAL A 93 -12.05 -7.56 5.82
CA VAL A 93 -11.15 -8.43 5.04
C VAL A 93 -10.62 -9.58 5.89
N LEU A 94 -10.26 -9.33 7.15
CA LEU A 94 -9.78 -10.39 8.04
C LEU A 94 -10.91 -11.37 8.43
N GLU A 95 -12.15 -10.91 8.56
CA GLU A 95 -13.29 -11.83 8.74
C GLU A 95 -13.50 -12.70 7.50
N GLU A 96 -13.37 -12.13 6.29
CA GLU A 96 -13.44 -12.92 5.05
C GLU A 96 -12.34 -14.00 4.99
N PHE A 97 -11.10 -13.65 5.36
CA PHE A 97 -9.99 -14.61 5.44
C PHE A 97 -10.23 -15.67 6.51
N ALA A 98 -10.80 -15.30 7.64
CA ALA A 98 -11.14 -16.22 8.71
C ALA A 98 -12.22 -17.23 8.29
N LEU A 99 -13.27 -16.76 7.60
CA LEU A 99 -14.30 -17.62 7.04
C LEU A 99 -13.73 -18.60 6.01
N GLN A 100 -12.81 -18.12 5.16
CA GLN A 100 -12.08 -19.00 4.24
C GLN A 100 -11.25 -20.04 5.01
N GLY A 101 -10.55 -19.66 6.08
CA GLY A 101 -9.76 -20.57 6.91
C GLY A 101 -10.61 -21.66 7.57
N ASP A 102 -11.80 -21.31 8.06
CA ASP A 102 -12.74 -22.27 8.63
C ASP A 102 -13.16 -23.33 7.59
N GLU A 103 -13.44 -22.90 6.36
CA GLU A 103 -13.73 -23.82 5.25
C GLU A 103 -12.52 -24.68 4.87
N GLU A 104 -11.32 -24.09 4.78
CA GLU A 104 -10.07 -24.80 4.51
C GLU A 104 -9.82 -25.89 5.56
N LYS A 105 -9.99 -25.56 6.85
CA LYS A 105 -9.87 -26.48 7.98
C LYS A 105 -10.91 -27.60 7.93
N ALA A 106 -12.17 -27.29 7.61
CA ALA A 106 -13.23 -28.29 7.47
C ALA A 106 -12.96 -29.27 6.31
N LEU A 107 -12.30 -28.80 5.24
CA LEU A 107 -11.92 -29.61 4.08
C LEU A 107 -10.58 -30.35 4.26
N GLY A 108 -9.87 -30.15 5.37
CA GLY A 108 -8.54 -30.73 5.60
C GLY A 108 -7.44 -30.16 4.70
N ILE A 109 -7.63 -28.93 4.21
CA ILE A 109 -6.66 -28.21 3.37
C ILE A 109 -5.81 -27.31 4.29
N PRO A 110 -4.49 -27.17 4.05
CA PRO A 110 -3.67 -26.23 4.79
C PRO A 110 -4.22 -24.79 4.68
N MET A 111 -4.43 -24.14 5.82
CA MET A 111 -4.92 -22.76 5.87
C MET A 111 -3.85 -21.77 5.41
N GLY A 112 -4.29 -20.66 4.81
CA GLY A 112 -3.44 -19.51 4.54
C GLY A 112 -2.89 -18.84 5.83
N PRO A 113 -1.72 -18.18 5.78
CA PRO A 113 -1.12 -17.55 6.97
C PRO A 113 -1.97 -16.49 7.68
N LEU A 114 -2.93 -15.87 6.97
CA LEU A 114 -3.86 -14.86 7.51
C LEU A 114 -5.28 -15.39 7.71
N ASN A 115 -5.50 -16.68 7.47
CA ASN A 115 -6.84 -17.27 7.47
C ASN A 115 -7.20 -17.89 8.83
N ASP A 116 -6.24 -17.99 9.76
CA ASP A 116 -6.47 -18.54 11.09
C ASP A 116 -6.82 -17.44 12.10
N ARG A 117 -8.11 -17.30 12.40
CA ARG A 117 -8.62 -16.30 13.35
C ARG A 117 -8.06 -16.42 14.76
N ASP A 118 -7.51 -17.58 15.13
CA ASP A 118 -6.95 -17.80 16.47
C ASP A 118 -5.52 -17.28 16.60
N THR A 119 -4.81 -17.05 15.49
CA THR A 119 -3.38 -16.71 15.49
C THR A 119 -3.06 -15.36 14.84
N VAL A 120 -3.99 -14.79 14.06
CA VAL A 120 -3.75 -13.53 13.35
C VAL A 120 -3.63 -12.33 14.31
N ASN A 121 -2.47 -11.69 14.27
CA ASN A 121 -2.26 -10.38 14.87
C ASN A 121 -2.70 -9.28 13.90
N THR A 122 -3.93 -8.78 14.06
CA THR A 122 -4.53 -7.77 13.16
C THR A 122 -3.63 -6.54 12.99
N PRO A 123 -3.16 -5.85 14.06
CA PRO A 123 -2.26 -4.71 13.91
C PRO A 123 -0.98 -4.99 13.10
N LEU A 124 -0.27 -6.07 13.40
CA LEU A 124 0.96 -6.42 12.68
C LEU A 124 0.69 -6.83 11.23
N SER A 125 -0.44 -7.49 10.97
CA SER A 125 -0.90 -7.82 9.62
C SER A 125 -1.12 -6.56 8.80
N GLN A 126 -1.79 -5.54 9.36
CA GLN A 126 -2.04 -4.27 8.67
C GLN A 126 -0.75 -3.46 8.44
N ILE A 127 0.17 -3.42 9.42
CA ILE A 127 1.49 -2.80 9.23
C ILE A 127 2.26 -3.49 8.10
N GLY A 128 2.25 -4.83 8.06
CA GLY A 128 2.90 -5.59 6.99
C GLY A 128 2.28 -5.34 5.62
N PHE A 129 0.94 -5.27 5.53
CA PHE A 129 0.25 -4.95 4.29
C PHE A 129 0.60 -3.54 3.79
N ILE A 130 0.66 -2.55 4.69
CA ILE A 130 1.12 -1.21 4.34
C ILE A 130 2.58 -1.24 3.84
N GLU A 131 3.48 -1.90 4.57
CA GLU A 131 4.91 -1.93 4.24
C GLU A 131 5.21 -2.54 2.87
N PHE A 132 4.61 -3.71 2.61
CA PHE A 132 5.03 -4.56 1.50
C PHE A 132 4.15 -4.42 0.25
N VAL A 133 2.93 -3.88 0.39
CA VAL A 133 1.98 -3.77 -0.73
C VAL A 133 1.61 -2.32 -1.02
N VAL A 134 1.16 -1.58 0.00
CA VAL A 134 0.59 -0.23 -0.25
C VAL A 134 1.67 0.83 -0.42
N ALA A 135 2.64 0.90 0.50
CA ALA A 135 3.66 1.93 0.50
C ALA A 135 4.50 1.94 -0.80
N PRO A 136 5.00 0.80 -1.32
CA PRO A 136 5.80 0.80 -2.55
C PRO A 136 5.07 1.45 -3.74
N LEU A 137 3.77 1.19 -3.89
CA LEU A 137 2.95 1.75 -4.96
C LEU A 137 2.56 3.21 -4.69
N ALA A 138 2.13 3.54 -3.47
CA ALA A 138 1.74 4.90 -3.08
C ALA A 138 2.89 5.90 -3.29
N LEU A 139 4.07 5.55 -2.78
CA LEU A 139 5.27 6.40 -2.84
C LEU A 139 5.73 6.60 -4.29
N SER A 140 5.66 5.54 -5.12
CA SER A 140 5.99 5.64 -6.54
C SER A 140 4.99 6.50 -7.31
N LEU A 141 3.69 6.35 -7.02
CA LEU A 141 2.65 7.15 -7.65
C LEU A 141 2.74 8.63 -7.28
N ALA A 142 3.05 8.94 -6.02
CA ALA A 142 3.22 10.32 -5.57
C ALA A 142 4.37 11.05 -6.31
N ARG A 143 5.39 10.33 -6.80
CA ARG A 143 6.48 10.90 -7.62
C ARG A 143 6.07 11.22 -9.07
N VAL A 144 5.06 10.52 -9.59
CA VAL A 144 4.53 10.73 -10.95
C VAL A 144 3.34 11.68 -10.92
N LEU A 145 2.58 11.65 -9.83
CA LEU A 145 1.38 12.43 -9.56
C LEU A 145 1.50 13.08 -8.17
N PRO A 146 2.26 14.19 -8.05
CA PRO A 146 2.41 14.97 -6.82
C PRO A 146 1.11 15.22 -6.03
N PRO A 147 -0.06 15.46 -6.67
CA PRO A 147 -1.34 15.58 -5.93
C PRO A 147 -1.71 14.39 -5.05
N LEU A 148 -1.10 13.21 -5.24
CA LEU A 148 -1.31 12.03 -4.41
C LEU A 148 -0.42 11.99 -3.16
N TRP A 149 0.49 12.96 -2.95
CA TRP A 149 1.43 12.94 -1.82
C TRP A 149 0.76 12.78 -0.45
N PHE A 150 -0.46 13.33 -0.27
CA PHE A 150 -1.23 13.17 0.98
C PHE A 150 -1.40 11.69 1.38
N SER A 151 -1.42 10.77 0.42
CA SER A 151 -1.55 9.34 0.70
C SER A 151 -0.36 8.78 1.47
N ASN A 152 0.84 9.33 1.26
CA ASN A 152 2.07 8.93 1.94
C ASN A 152 2.01 9.28 3.44
N GLN A 153 1.45 10.44 3.77
CA GLN A 153 1.21 10.81 5.15
C GLN A 153 0.13 9.91 5.78
N MET A 154 -0.96 9.63 5.06
CA MET A 154 -2.04 8.79 5.58
C MET A 154 -1.62 7.35 5.87
N ILE A 155 -0.79 6.74 5.02
CA ILE A 155 -0.27 5.40 5.32
C ILE A 155 0.64 5.40 6.56
N LEU A 156 1.44 6.46 6.76
CA LEU A 156 2.35 6.57 7.90
C LEU A 156 1.56 6.77 9.20
N ASP A 157 0.58 7.67 9.18
CA ASP A 157 -0.27 7.95 10.33
C ASP A 157 -1.05 6.69 10.74
N ASN A 158 -1.67 6.02 9.78
CA ASN A 158 -2.40 4.78 10.04
C ASN A 158 -1.47 3.65 10.52
N ALA A 159 -0.26 3.52 9.98
CA ALA A 159 0.71 2.52 10.45
C ALA A 159 1.12 2.78 11.92
N ASN A 160 1.30 4.05 12.31
CA ASN A 160 1.56 4.42 13.70
C ASN A 160 0.37 4.11 14.62
N ILE A 161 -0.87 4.38 14.19
CA ILE A 161 -2.06 4.01 14.99
C ILE A 161 -2.16 2.49 15.16
N TRP A 162 -1.86 1.71 14.10
CA TRP A 162 -1.78 0.25 14.22
C TRP A 162 -0.68 -0.19 15.19
N MET A 163 0.48 0.46 15.17
CA MET A 163 1.56 0.21 16.13
C MET A 163 1.09 0.40 17.58
N ASP A 164 0.39 1.49 17.85
CA ASP A 164 -0.10 1.78 19.19
C ASP A 164 -1.19 0.77 19.60
N LYS A 165 -2.10 0.40 18.69
CA LYS A 165 -3.06 -0.69 18.91
C LYS A 165 -2.40 -2.05 19.17
N TRP A 166 -1.28 -2.34 18.52
CA TRP A 166 -0.53 -3.57 18.78
C TRP A 166 0.03 -3.60 20.20
N ILE A 167 0.64 -2.48 20.63
CA ILE A 167 1.17 -2.35 21.99
C ILE A 167 0.04 -2.42 23.00
N GLU A 168 -1.06 -1.70 22.79
CA GLU A 168 -2.17 -1.58 23.76
C GLU A 168 -3.05 -2.83 23.82
N GLY A 169 -3.34 -3.45 22.67
CA GLY A 169 -4.28 -4.56 22.53
C GLY A 169 -3.73 -5.94 22.90
N THR A 170 -2.41 -6.06 23.13
CA THR A 170 -1.78 -7.31 23.54
C THR A 170 -1.78 -7.48 25.07
N LEU A 171 -2.18 -8.67 25.55
CA LEU A 171 -2.16 -9.02 26.98
C LEU A 171 -0.73 -9.08 27.51
N LEU A 172 0.16 -9.74 26.77
CA LEU A 172 1.60 -9.71 27.00
C LEU A 172 2.17 -8.63 26.10
N LYS A 173 2.66 -7.54 26.72
CA LYS A 173 3.25 -6.44 25.97
C LYS A 173 4.49 -6.94 25.22
N PRO A 174 4.65 -6.57 23.94
CA PRO A 174 5.87 -6.86 23.21
C PRO A 174 7.06 -6.21 23.91
N SER A 175 8.22 -6.85 23.83
CA SER A 175 9.46 -6.31 24.38
C SER A 175 9.80 -4.95 23.75
N LEU A 176 10.61 -4.15 24.45
CA LEU A 176 11.09 -2.88 23.91
C LEU A 176 11.83 -3.07 22.58
N GLU A 177 12.58 -4.16 22.43
CA GLU A 177 13.30 -4.50 21.21
C GLU A 177 12.33 -4.73 20.03
N GLU A 178 11.28 -5.54 20.24
CA GLU A 178 10.25 -5.76 19.22
C GLU A 178 9.53 -4.46 18.85
N GLN A 179 9.22 -3.62 19.84
CA GLN A 179 8.60 -2.32 19.60
C GLN A 179 9.49 -1.41 18.76
N VAL A 180 10.78 -1.32 19.10
CA VAL A 180 11.76 -0.54 18.34
C VAL A 180 11.86 -1.06 16.90
N ASN A 181 11.96 -2.38 16.71
CA ASN A 181 12.07 -2.99 15.38
C ASN A 181 10.88 -2.66 14.48
N VAL A 182 9.65 -2.69 15.00
CA VAL A 182 8.46 -2.34 14.22
C VAL A 182 8.36 -0.83 13.96
N ARG A 183 8.65 0.03 14.95
CA ARG A 183 8.68 1.49 14.73
C ARG A 183 9.70 1.88 13.67
N GLU A 184 10.88 1.26 13.72
CA GLU A 184 11.94 1.46 12.72
C GLU A 184 11.50 1.04 11.31
N ARG A 185 10.74 -0.06 11.17
CA ARG A 185 10.14 -0.44 9.87
C ARG A 185 9.19 0.63 9.37
N ILE A 186 8.27 1.11 10.21
CA ILE A 186 7.31 2.19 9.88
C ILE A 186 8.05 3.46 9.46
N HIS A 187 9.06 3.87 10.21
CA HIS A 187 9.83 5.07 9.92
C HIS A 187 10.56 4.97 8.57
N ARG A 188 11.13 3.80 8.26
CA ARG A 188 11.80 3.55 6.97
C ARG A 188 10.87 3.54 5.76
N MET A 189 9.56 3.35 5.93
CA MET A 189 8.61 3.35 4.81
C MET A 189 8.60 4.72 4.11
N VAL A 190 8.62 5.82 4.87
CA VAL A 190 8.45 7.18 4.34
C VAL A 190 9.75 7.99 4.26
N GLN A 191 10.80 7.62 5.01
CA GLN A 191 12.12 8.29 4.88
C GLN A 191 12.74 8.19 3.47
N LYS A 192 12.43 7.15 2.70
CA LYS A 192 12.83 7.07 1.28
C LYS A 192 12.19 8.17 0.42
N THR A 193 11.18 8.86 0.93
CA THR A 193 10.42 9.89 0.20
C THR A 193 10.68 11.31 0.70
N GLU A 194 11.05 11.50 1.98
CA GLU A 194 11.43 12.81 2.52
C GLU A 194 12.76 13.35 1.97
N GLN A 195 13.64 12.50 1.45
CA GLN A 195 14.91 12.90 0.82
C GLN A 195 14.75 13.81 -0.42
N ARG A 196 13.53 14.08 -0.89
CA ARG A 196 13.24 14.94 -2.05
C ARG A 196 12.46 16.23 -1.74
N GLY A 197 12.44 16.67 -0.48
CA GLY A 197 12.09 18.07 -0.19
C GLY A 197 10.60 18.40 -0.16
N TYR A 198 9.71 17.41 -0.09
CA TYR A 198 8.31 17.62 0.28
C TYR A 198 8.17 18.00 1.76
N THR A 199 8.61 19.21 2.09
CA THR A 199 8.13 19.88 3.30
C THR A 199 6.70 20.30 3.01
N ALA A 200 5.74 19.50 3.47
CA ALA A 200 4.36 19.92 3.54
C ALA A 200 4.29 21.18 4.41
N THR A 201 4.36 22.36 3.80
CA THR A 201 3.90 23.59 4.42
C THR A 201 2.38 23.51 4.38
N MET A 202 1.82 22.77 5.34
CA MET A 202 0.41 22.90 5.70
C MET A 202 0.25 24.28 6.34
N THR A 203 -0.34 25.22 5.60
CA THR A 203 -1.00 26.41 6.14
C THR A 203 -2.49 26.19 6.22
#